data_AF-A0A9J6G597-F1
#
_entry.id   AF-A0A9J6G597-F1
#
_cell.length_a   1.000
_cell.length_b   1.000
_cell.length_c   1.000
_cell.angle_alpha   90.00
_cell.angle_beta   90.00
_cell.angle_gamma   90.00
#
_symmetry.space_group_name_H-M   'P 1'
#
loop_
_entity.id
_entity.type
_entity.pdbx_description
1 polymer ?
#
loop_
_entity_poly.entity_id
_entity_poly.type
_entity_poly.pdbx_seq_one_letter_code
_entity_poly.pdbx_strand_id
1 'polypeptide(L)'
;MSLLPYHCDFPLGAQDYNKKEEDFETLRAYNDYLEEVETIIFNLANEIDVEATRRKVEQYKRENKTQIQKGKLKASKDEEYLEELIELERQENELRRDQLAEMEKAAQREKLKQKESLIDDLMFSDLPANKILASHGDRLRQVAGPKPLPPKPVAAEFSTGIKFRHKEAFLPVPKVPYPFVCFERGGVVEGPLYKYTAPHARPVWASSPQLGHAHADSATTAHVRATAEAEEAGGFLAGLACQRALQDAFCGLHFKVPEEVS
;
A
#
# COMPACT_ATOMS: atom_id res chain seq x y z
N MET A 1 -2.06 -15.79 36.95
CA MET A 1 -1.31 -16.58 35.96
C MET A 1 -1.01 -15.66 34.78
N SER A 2 0.17 -15.06 34.80
CA SER A 2 0.65 -14.15 33.76
C SER A 2 1.06 -14.96 32.54
N LEU A 3 0.27 -14.87 31.47
CA LEU A 3 0.68 -15.28 30.13
C LEU A 3 1.79 -14.33 29.68
N LEU A 4 3.04 -14.78 29.77
CA LEU A 4 4.15 -14.07 29.15
C LEU A 4 3.94 -14.10 27.62
N PRO A 5 4.04 -12.94 26.95
CA PRO A 5 3.99 -12.89 25.51
C PRO A 5 5.25 -13.57 24.99
N TYR A 6 5.12 -14.74 24.37
CA TYR A 6 6.15 -15.29 23.50
C TYR A 6 6.27 -14.37 22.28
N HIS A 7 6.96 -13.25 22.49
CA HIS A 7 7.42 -12.37 21.45
C HIS A 7 8.28 -13.22 20.50
N CYS A 8 7.87 -13.30 19.24
CA CYS A 8 8.64 -13.92 18.16
C CYS A 8 9.88 -13.07 17.79
N ASP A 9 10.51 -12.42 18.75
CA ASP A 9 11.86 -11.93 18.60
C ASP A 9 12.75 -13.17 18.71
N PHE A 10 12.85 -13.94 17.63
CA PHE A 10 13.77 -15.06 17.50
C PHE A 10 15.17 -14.47 17.27
N PRO A 11 15.95 -14.14 18.30
CA PRO A 11 17.03 -13.20 18.15
C PRO A 11 18.31 -13.98 17.84
N LEU A 12 18.98 -13.55 16.77
CA LEU A 12 20.42 -13.67 16.57
C LEU A 12 21.00 -15.04 16.16
N GLY A 13 20.32 -16.17 16.40
CA GLY A 13 20.86 -17.49 16.04
C GLY A 13 20.76 -17.83 14.54
N ALA A 14 19.54 -17.80 14.00
CA ALA A 14 19.25 -18.35 12.66
C ALA A 14 19.94 -17.62 11.49
N GLN A 15 20.24 -16.32 11.63
CA GLN A 15 20.93 -15.57 10.57
C GLN A 15 22.40 -15.96 10.38
N ASP A 16 23.04 -16.55 11.40
CA ASP A 16 24.45 -16.92 11.32
C ASP A 16 24.64 -18.30 10.65
N TYR A 17 23.61 -19.15 10.60
CA TYR A 17 23.61 -20.52 10.05
C TYR A 17 23.12 -20.58 8.59
N ASN A 18 23.96 -20.16 7.63
CA ASN A 18 23.59 -20.06 6.20
C ASN A 18 24.16 -21.15 5.27
N LYS A 19 24.63 -22.29 5.81
CA LYS A 19 25.16 -23.38 4.95
C LYS A 19 24.03 -24.07 4.19
N LYS A 20 24.22 -24.29 2.90
CA LYS A 20 23.30 -25.04 2.03
C LYS A 20 23.76 -26.48 1.86
N GLU A 21 22.89 -27.36 1.36
CA GLU A 21 23.22 -28.76 1.06
C GLU A 21 24.50 -28.90 0.21
N GLU A 22 24.72 -27.96 -0.72
CA GLU A 22 25.89 -27.89 -1.60
C GLU A 22 27.22 -27.67 -0.85
N ASP A 23 27.20 -27.16 0.39
CA ASP A 23 28.39 -26.91 1.19
C ASP A 23 28.87 -28.16 1.95
N PHE A 24 28.15 -29.28 1.85
CA PHE A 24 28.47 -30.54 2.55
C PHE A 24 28.84 -31.65 1.56
N GLU A 25 29.80 -32.49 1.95
CA GLU A 25 30.25 -33.63 1.12
C GLU A 25 29.22 -34.77 1.09
N THR A 26 28.33 -34.84 2.08
CA THR A 26 27.31 -35.89 2.21
C THR A 26 25.99 -35.35 2.72
N LEU A 27 24.89 -35.90 2.23
CA LEU A 27 23.54 -35.58 2.69
C LEU A 27 23.37 -35.84 4.20
N ARG A 28 24.08 -36.83 4.74
CA ARG A 28 24.02 -37.16 6.16
C ARG A 28 24.61 -36.04 7.03
N ALA A 29 25.76 -35.48 6.63
CA ALA A 29 26.35 -34.34 7.32
C ALA A 29 25.46 -33.09 7.26
N TYR A 30 24.72 -32.90 6.16
CA TYR A 30 23.74 -31.82 6.05
C TYR A 30 22.54 -32.03 7.00
N ASN A 31 22.01 -33.25 7.09
CA ASN A 31 20.92 -33.57 8.02
C ASN A 31 21.36 -33.43 9.49
N ASP A 32 22.56 -33.92 9.84
CA ASP A 32 23.12 -33.77 11.19
C ASP A 32 23.27 -32.28 11.54
N TYR A 33 23.69 -31.44 10.58
CA TYR A 33 23.74 -29.99 10.74
C TYR A 33 22.37 -29.35 10.95
N LEU A 34 21.32 -29.79 10.24
CA LEU A 34 19.96 -29.29 10.43
C LEU A 34 19.42 -29.65 11.83
N GLU A 35 19.68 -30.86 12.32
CA GLU A 35 19.30 -31.26 13.69
C GLU A 35 20.05 -30.44 14.75
N GLU A 36 21.34 -30.15 14.54
CA GLU A 36 22.10 -29.27 15.43
C GLU A 36 21.52 -27.85 15.46
N VAL A 37 21.15 -27.31 14.31
CA VAL A 37 20.50 -25.99 14.21
C VAL A 37 19.15 -26.00 14.92
N GLU A 38 18.31 -27.02 14.70
CA GLU A 38 17.03 -27.16 15.39
C GLU A 38 17.21 -27.26 16.90
N THR A 39 18.19 -28.03 17.37
CA THR A 39 18.51 -28.17 18.80
C THR A 39 18.92 -26.82 19.41
N ILE A 40 19.74 -26.04 18.70
CA ILE A 40 20.16 -24.70 19.15
C ILE A 40 18.97 -23.75 19.20
N ILE A 41 18.12 -23.77 18.17
CA ILE A 41 16.88 -22.97 18.10
C ILE A 41 15.94 -23.33 19.24
N PHE A 42 15.75 -24.63 19.48
CA PHE A 42 14.89 -25.16 20.53
C PHE A 42 15.37 -24.77 21.93
N ASN A 43 16.68 -24.88 22.19
CA ASN A 43 17.29 -24.48 23.46
C ASN A 43 17.15 -22.97 23.72
N LEU A 44 17.35 -22.15 22.69
CA LEU A 44 17.17 -20.69 22.78
C LEU A 44 15.70 -20.30 22.99
N ALA A 45 14.76 -20.97 22.32
CA ALA A 45 13.33 -20.68 22.43
C ALA A 45 12.73 -21.06 23.80
N ASN A 46 13.25 -22.12 24.42
CA ASN A 46 12.77 -22.60 25.72
C ASN A 46 13.61 -22.11 26.91
N GLU A 47 14.59 -21.23 26.68
CA GLU A 47 15.52 -20.72 27.70
C GLU A 47 16.30 -21.83 28.44
N ILE A 48 16.53 -22.97 27.77
CA ILE A 48 17.27 -24.11 28.32
C ILE A 48 18.74 -23.97 27.92
N ASP A 49 19.63 -23.88 28.91
CA ASP A 49 21.08 -23.84 28.70
C ASP A 49 21.54 -22.76 27.69
N VAL A 50 21.03 -21.54 27.89
CA VAL A 50 21.28 -20.38 27.03
C VAL A 50 22.78 -20.04 26.96
N GLU A 51 23.54 -20.24 28.04
CA GLU A 51 24.97 -19.93 28.06
C GLU A 51 25.80 -20.90 27.20
N ALA A 52 25.58 -22.21 27.31
CA ALA A 52 26.31 -23.18 26.48
C ALA A 52 25.92 -23.04 25.00
N THR A 53 24.63 -22.82 24.74
CA THR A 53 24.11 -22.62 23.39
C THR A 53 24.70 -21.34 22.77
N ARG A 54 24.77 -20.24 23.51
CA ARG A 54 25.40 -18.99 23.05
C ARG A 54 26.90 -19.14 22.77
N ARG A 55 27.63 -19.94 23.57
CA ARG A 55 29.05 -20.27 23.29
C ARG A 55 29.21 -21.05 21.99
N LYS A 56 28.32 -22.03 21.73
CA LYS A 56 28.32 -22.79 20.47
C LYS A 56 28.05 -21.90 19.26
N VAL A 57 27.06 -21.01 19.36
CA VAL A 57 26.75 -20.03 18.31
C VAL A 57 27.93 -19.10 18.07
N GLU A 58 28.59 -18.60 19.12
CA GLU A 58 29.75 -17.71 18.97
C GLU A 58 30.96 -18.41 18.35
N GLN A 59 31.20 -19.68 18.70
CA GLN A 59 32.23 -20.49 18.08
C GLN A 59 31.95 -20.71 16.59
N TYR A 60 30.72 -21.11 16.26
CA TYR A 60 30.28 -21.29 14.88
C TYR A 60 30.44 -20.01 14.06
N LYS A 61 30.11 -18.86 14.65
CA LYS A 61 30.26 -17.53 14.04
C LYS A 61 31.72 -17.18 13.75
N ARG A 62 32.66 -17.57 14.62
CA ARG A 62 34.10 -17.34 14.42
C ARG A 62 34.64 -18.23 13.30
N GLU A 63 34.27 -19.51 13.30
CA GLU A 63 34.76 -20.49 12.33
C GLU A 63 34.21 -20.25 10.92
N ASN A 64 32.93 -19.87 10.81
CA ASN A 64 32.26 -19.67 9.52
C ASN A 64 32.22 -18.22 9.04
N LYS A 65 32.86 -17.27 9.75
CA LYS A 65 32.87 -15.85 9.38
C LYS A 65 33.33 -15.61 7.94
N THR A 66 34.34 -16.34 7.49
CA THR A 66 34.91 -16.24 6.14
C THR A 66 33.97 -16.82 5.08
N GLN A 67 33.23 -17.88 5.40
CA GLN A 67 32.22 -18.48 4.53
C GLN A 67 30.99 -17.58 4.42
N ILE A 68 30.52 -17.02 5.53
CA ILE A 68 29.41 -16.04 5.55
C ILE A 68 29.76 -14.79 4.74
N GLN A 69 30.99 -14.28 4.85
CA GLN A 69 31.45 -13.15 4.03
C GLN A 69 31.53 -13.51 2.54
N LYS A 70 31.98 -14.71 2.19
CA LYS A 70 31.97 -15.18 0.80
C LYS A 70 30.57 -15.37 0.25
N GLY A 71 29.63 -15.92 1.02
CA GLY A 71 28.23 -16.08 0.63
C GLY A 71 27.49 -14.74 0.50
N LYS A 72 27.87 -13.72 1.27
CA LYS A 72 27.33 -12.35 1.11
C LYS A 72 27.88 -11.59 -0.08
N LEU A 73 29.11 -11.87 -0.50
CA LEU A 73 29.75 -11.20 -1.64
C LEU A 73 29.44 -11.88 -2.97
N LYS A 74 29.12 -13.18 -2.94
CA LYS A 74 28.66 -13.91 -4.09
C LYS A 74 27.14 -13.71 -4.17
N ALA A 75 26.70 -12.67 -4.89
CA ALA A 75 25.39 -12.74 -5.53
C ALA A 75 25.31 -14.13 -6.18
N SER A 76 24.22 -14.87 -5.97
CA SER A 76 24.15 -16.22 -6.56
C SER A 76 24.40 -16.06 -8.06
N LYS A 77 25.09 -16.98 -8.73
CA LYS A 77 25.23 -16.90 -10.20
C LYS A 77 23.88 -16.75 -10.90
N ASP A 78 22.84 -17.27 -10.26
CA ASP A 78 21.44 -17.13 -10.68
C ASP A 78 20.93 -15.69 -10.57
N GLU A 79 21.36 -14.94 -9.56
CA GLU A 79 21.01 -13.54 -9.34
C GLU A 79 21.66 -12.65 -10.41
N GLU A 80 22.96 -12.84 -10.69
CA GLU A 80 23.65 -12.16 -11.81
C GLU A 80 22.97 -12.47 -13.16
N TYR A 81 22.61 -13.74 -13.40
CA TYR A 81 21.90 -14.15 -14.61
C TYR A 81 20.50 -13.53 -14.73
N LEU A 82 19.77 -13.44 -13.62
CA LEU A 82 18.47 -12.78 -13.56
C LEU A 82 18.59 -11.27 -13.83
N GLU A 83 19.61 -10.62 -13.28
CA GLU A 83 19.89 -9.21 -13.56
C GLU A 83 20.17 -8.96 -15.04
N GLU A 84 20.99 -9.80 -15.68
CA GLU A 84 21.28 -9.71 -17.13
C GLU A 84 20.00 -9.86 -17.98
N LEU A 85 19.14 -10.82 -17.63
CA LEU A 85 17.84 -11.02 -18.30
C LEU A 85 16.92 -9.79 -18.16
N ILE A 86 16.86 -9.19 -16.96
CA ILE A 86 16.06 -8.00 -16.69
C ILE A 86 16.59 -6.80 -17.50
N GLU A 87 17.91 -6.66 -17.62
CA GLU A 87 18.53 -5.60 -18.42
C GLU A 87 18.23 -5.74 -19.91
N LEU A 88 18.29 -6.95 -20.45
CA LEU A 88 17.93 -7.22 -21.84
C LEU A 88 16.45 -6.92 -22.12
N GLU A 89 15.55 -7.34 -21.24
CA GLU A 89 14.11 -7.05 -21.36
C GLU A 89 13.83 -5.54 -21.31
N ARG A 90 14.53 -4.80 -20.43
CA ARG A 90 14.43 -3.34 -20.37
C ARG A 90 14.88 -2.68 -21.67
N GLN A 91 16.03 -3.08 -22.21
CA GLN A 91 16.54 -2.54 -23.47
C GLN A 91 15.58 -2.79 -24.64
N GLU A 92 15.03 -4.01 -24.74
CA GLU A 92 14.05 -4.34 -25.79
C GLU A 92 12.78 -3.50 -25.67
N ASN A 93 12.29 -3.31 -24.44
CA ASN A 93 11.10 -2.51 -24.18
C ASN A 93 11.32 -1.01 -24.43
N GLU A 94 12.50 -0.48 -24.10
CA GLU A 94 12.87 0.90 -24.43
C GLU A 94 12.91 1.11 -25.95
N LEU A 95 13.57 0.22 -26.68
CA LEU A 95 13.66 0.29 -28.15
C LEU A 95 12.27 0.20 -28.80
N ARG A 96 11.41 -0.70 -28.30
CA ARG A 96 10.01 -0.81 -28.76
C ARG A 96 9.23 0.48 -28.47
N ARG A 97 9.43 1.10 -27.31
CA ARG A 97 8.74 2.34 -26.92
C ARG A 97 9.19 3.52 -27.80
N ASP A 98 10.48 3.61 -28.10
CA ASP A 98 11.04 4.65 -28.95
C ASP A 98 10.54 4.53 -30.39
N GLN A 99 10.51 3.31 -30.94
CA GLN A 99 9.92 3.05 -32.27
C GLN A 99 8.46 3.49 -32.34
N LEU A 100 7.65 3.19 -31.33
CA LEU A 100 6.25 3.60 -31.31
C LEU A 100 6.11 5.13 -31.24
N ALA A 101 6.94 5.78 -30.42
CA ALA A 101 6.95 7.24 -30.29
C ALA A 101 7.38 7.93 -31.59
N GLU A 102 8.34 7.37 -32.33
CA GLU A 102 8.74 7.87 -33.64
C GLU A 102 7.63 7.71 -34.68
N MET A 103 6.98 6.55 -34.73
CA MET A 103 5.82 6.33 -35.62
C MET A 103 4.67 7.29 -35.31
N GLU A 104 4.40 7.55 -34.03
CA GLU A 104 3.37 8.51 -33.62
C GLU A 104 3.73 9.94 -34.07
N LYS A 105 4.97 10.39 -33.83
CA LYS A 105 5.46 11.69 -34.28
C LYS A 105 5.39 11.83 -35.79
N ALA A 106 5.75 10.79 -36.55
CA ALA A 106 5.65 10.79 -38.00
C ALA A 106 4.19 10.94 -38.47
N ALA A 107 3.27 10.16 -37.89
CA ALA A 107 1.85 10.24 -38.19
C ALA A 107 1.24 11.60 -37.83
N GLN A 108 1.68 12.24 -36.73
CA GLN A 108 1.28 13.59 -36.37
C GLN A 108 1.78 14.62 -37.40
N ARG A 109 3.06 14.52 -37.81
CA ARG A 109 3.63 15.40 -38.85
C ARG A 109 2.90 15.27 -40.18
N GLU A 110 2.53 14.06 -40.59
CA GLU A 110 1.73 13.84 -41.81
C GLU A 110 0.36 14.49 -41.72
N LYS A 111 -0.34 14.36 -40.58
CA LYS A 111 -1.63 15.03 -40.37
C LYS A 111 -1.50 16.56 -40.40
N LEU A 112 -0.42 17.11 -39.87
CA LEU A 112 -0.16 18.56 -39.92
C LEU A 112 0.07 19.01 -41.37
N LYS A 113 0.91 18.31 -42.14
CA LYS A 113 1.14 18.59 -43.56
C LYS A 113 -0.15 18.52 -44.40
N GLN A 114 -1.01 17.55 -44.13
CA GLN A 114 -2.31 17.43 -44.80
C GLN A 114 -3.20 18.64 -44.50
N LYS A 115 -3.25 19.09 -43.23
CA LYS A 115 -4.00 20.29 -42.84
C LYS A 115 -3.42 21.55 -43.47
N GLU A 116 -2.11 21.72 -43.47
CA GLU A 116 -1.42 22.85 -44.09
C GLU A 116 -1.72 22.90 -45.60
N SER A 117 -1.60 21.78 -46.31
CA SER A 117 -1.94 21.70 -47.73
C SER A 117 -3.41 22.06 -48.02
N LEU A 118 -4.35 21.69 -47.16
CA LEU A 118 -5.75 22.10 -47.32
C LEU A 118 -5.92 23.62 -47.16
N ILE A 119 -5.20 24.23 -46.21
CA ILE A 119 -5.23 25.67 -46.00
C ILE A 119 -4.64 26.38 -47.22
N ASP A 120 -3.50 25.92 -47.75
CA ASP A 120 -2.87 26.49 -48.93
C ASP A 120 -3.79 26.43 -50.16
N ASP A 121 -4.45 25.28 -50.39
CA ASP A 121 -5.42 25.12 -51.48
C ASP A 121 -6.61 26.09 -51.30
N LEU A 122 -7.10 26.30 -50.07
CA LEU A 122 -8.17 27.25 -49.78
C LEU A 122 -7.74 28.72 -49.93
N MET A 123 -6.48 29.03 -49.69
CA MET A 123 -5.96 30.40 -49.72
C MET A 123 -5.58 30.86 -51.13
N PHE A 124 -5.01 29.96 -51.94
CA PHE A 124 -4.38 30.33 -53.21
C PHE A 124 -5.09 29.79 -54.46
N SER A 125 -6.09 28.90 -54.33
CA SER A 125 -6.81 28.39 -55.50
C SER A 125 -8.10 29.17 -55.80
N ASP A 126 -8.36 29.38 -57.09
CA ASP A 126 -9.57 30.05 -57.58
C ASP A 126 -10.80 29.11 -57.66
N LEU A 127 -10.70 27.91 -57.08
CA LEU A 127 -11.77 26.93 -57.06
C LEU A 127 -12.77 27.23 -55.93
N PRO A 128 -14.07 26.95 -56.13
CA PRO A 128 -15.04 27.13 -55.04
C PRO A 128 -14.73 26.14 -53.90
N ALA A 129 -14.80 26.62 -52.65
CA ALA A 129 -14.44 25.88 -51.44
C ALA A 129 -15.07 24.47 -51.35
N ASN A 130 -16.31 24.30 -51.81
CA ASN A 130 -17.00 23.01 -51.83
C ASN A 130 -16.27 21.95 -52.66
N LYS A 131 -15.62 22.33 -53.77
CA LYS A 131 -14.85 21.39 -54.61
C LYS A 131 -13.53 21.00 -53.96
N ILE A 132 -12.88 21.90 -53.24
CA ILE A 132 -11.60 21.68 -52.54
C ILE A 132 -11.80 20.72 -51.35
N LEU A 133 -12.88 20.90 -50.59
CA LEU A 133 -13.24 20.01 -49.48
C LEU A 133 -13.58 18.60 -49.97
N ALA A 134 -14.26 18.48 -51.11
CA ALA A 134 -14.57 17.19 -51.72
C ALA A 134 -13.31 16.43 -52.17
N SER A 135 -12.40 17.10 -52.89
CA SER A 135 -11.14 16.48 -53.35
C SER A 135 -10.22 16.10 -52.19
N HIS A 136 -10.17 16.90 -51.14
CA HIS A 136 -9.42 16.59 -49.92
C HIS A 136 -10.02 15.40 -49.15
N GLY A 137 -11.35 15.31 -49.08
CA GLY A 137 -12.06 14.16 -48.48
C GLY A 137 -11.75 12.84 -49.20
N ASP A 138 -11.67 12.87 -50.53
CA ASP A 138 -11.29 11.70 -51.33
C ASP A 138 -9.81 11.33 -51.15
N ARG A 139 -8.89 12.31 -51.06
CA ARG A 139 -7.48 12.08 -50.72
C ARG A 139 -7.32 11.43 -49.34
N LEU A 140 -8.05 11.88 -48.32
CA LEU A 140 -8.02 11.27 -46.98
C LEU A 140 -8.53 9.83 -46.99
N ARG A 141 -9.56 9.52 -47.79
CA ARG A 141 -10.09 8.15 -47.93
C ARG A 141 -9.11 7.23 -48.65
N GLN A 142 -8.38 7.73 -49.65
CA GLN A 142 -7.35 6.97 -50.35
C GLN A 142 -6.11 6.71 -49.46
N VAL A 143 -5.72 7.67 -48.62
CA VAL A 143 -4.61 7.51 -47.66
C VAL A 143 -5.01 6.64 -46.45
N ALA A 144 -6.31 6.53 -46.14
CA ALA A 144 -6.85 5.66 -45.10
C ALA A 144 -7.00 4.18 -45.52
N GLY A 145 -6.26 3.72 -46.54
CA GLY A 145 -6.03 2.29 -46.79
C GLY A 145 -5.49 1.56 -45.55
N PRO A 146 -5.47 0.22 -45.52
CA PRO A 146 -5.25 -0.56 -44.30
C PRO A 146 -3.94 -0.12 -43.63
N LYS A 147 -4.07 0.65 -42.55
CA LYS A 147 -2.93 1.06 -41.73
C LYS A 147 -2.29 -0.23 -41.22
N PRO A 148 -0.97 -0.42 -41.38
CA PRO A 148 -0.29 -1.50 -40.68
C PRO A 148 -0.59 -1.30 -39.20
N LEU A 149 -1.33 -2.25 -38.62
CA LEU A 149 -1.64 -2.24 -37.20
C LEU A 149 -0.28 -2.22 -36.48
N PRO A 150 -0.10 -1.36 -35.46
CA PRO A 150 1.10 -1.43 -34.64
C PRO A 150 1.25 -2.89 -34.17
N PRO A 151 2.47 -3.43 -34.12
CA PRO A 151 2.69 -4.79 -33.63
C PRO A 151 1.98 -4.89 -32.28
N LYS A 152 0.98 -5.77 -32.20
CA LYS A 152 0.24 -5.98 -30.95
C LYS A 152 1.29 -6.29 -29.89
N PRO A 153 1.26 -5.65 -28.71
CA PRO A 153 2.13 -6.07 -27.64
C PRO A 153 1.82 -7.56 -27.43
N VAL A 154 2.83 -8.40 -27.63
CA VAL A 154 2.77 -9.78 -27.18
C VAL A 154 2.56 -9.66 -25.68
N ALA A 155 1.34 -9.90 -25.23
CA ALA A 155 1.07 -10.00 -23.81
C ALA A 155 2.07 -11.01 -23.28
N ALA A 156 2.87 -10.65 -22.28
CA ALA A 156 3.80 -11.58 -21.66
C ALA A 156 3.01 -12.83 -21.25
N GLU A 157 3.13 -13.90 -22.05
CA GLU A 157 2.49 -15.17 -21.79
C GLU A 157 3.24 -15.78 -20.61
N PHE A 158 2.72 -15.51 -19.42
CA PHE A 158 3.15 -16.18 -18.20
C PHE A 158 3.08 -17.69 -18.46
N SER A 159 4.23 -18.38 -18.29
CA SER A 159 4.51 -19.76 -18.70
C SER A 159 3.56 -20.84 -18.17
N THR A 160 2.58 -20.51 -17.33
CA THR A 160 1.51 -21.45 -16.96
C THR A 160 0.37 -21.28 -17.95
N GLY A 161 0.14 -22.26 -18.83
CA GLY A 161 -0.88 -22.26 -19.91
C GLY A 161 -2.36 -22.15 -19.49
N ILE A 162 -2.68 -21.39 -18.45
CA ILE A 162 -4.02 -21.05 -18.00
C ILE A 162 -4.43 -19.76 -18.73
N LYS A 163 -5.32 -19.90 -19.71
CA LYS A 163 -5.91 -18.76 -20.43
C LYS A 163 -6.78 -17.96 -19.46
N PHE A 164 -6.20 -16.98 -18.76
CA PHE A 164 -6.95 -16.02 -17.95
C PHE A 164 -7.82 -15.17 -18.86
N ARG A 165 -9.11 -15.54 -18.95
CA ARG A 165 -10.13 -14.82 -19.70
C ARG A 165 -10.78 -13.71 -18.88
N HIS A 166 -10.02 -13.07 -17.99
CA HIS A 166 -10.54 -12.01 -17.13
C HIS A 166 -9.83 -10.69 -17.40
N LYS A 167 -10.50 -9.80 -18.12
CA LYS A 167 -10.18 -8.38 -18.16
C LYS A 167 -10.93 -7.70 -17.01
N GLU A 168 -10.57 -8.01 -15.76
CA GLU A 168 -10.80 -6.98 -14.74
C GLU A 168 -9.64 -6.01 -14.87
N ALA A 169 -9.95 -4.75 -15.11
CA ALA A 169 -9.00 -3.69 -14.84
C ALA A 169 -8.71 -3.77 -13.34
N PHE A 170 -7.62 -4.44 -12.97
CA PHE A 170 -7.08 -4.33 -11.63
C PHE A 170 -6.93 -2.84 -11.36
N LEU A 171 -7.66 -2.33 -10.38
CA LEU A 171 -7.45 -1.00 -9.85
C LEU A 171 -5.95 -0.85 -9.57
N PRO A 172 -5.33 0.30 -9.87
CA PRO A 172 -3.90 0.48 -9.62
C PRO A 172 -3.65 0.17 -8.14
N VAL A 173 -3.00 -0.98 -7.89
CA VAL A 173 -2.67 -1.42 -6.54
C VAL A 173 -1.78 -0.33 -5.95
N PRO A 174 -2.18 0.34 -4.85
CA PRO A 174 -1.38 1.38 -4.25
C PRO A 174 -0.03 0.78 -3.89
N LYS A 175 1.05 1.32 -4.46
CA LYS A 175 2.42 0.94 -4.11
C LYS A 175 2.69 1.39 -2.68
N VAL A 176 2.44 0.51 -1.72
CA VAL A 176 2.80 0.72 -0.32
C VAL A 176 4.30 0.42 -0.14
N PRO A 177 5.07 1.31 0.51
CA PRO A 177 6.53 1.13 0.62
C PRO A 177 6.92 0.38 1.91
N TYR A 178 7.72 -0.72 1.80
CA TYR A 178 8.43 -1.55 2.84
C TYR A 178 7.69 -2.83 3.32
N PRO A 179 8.17 -3.80 4.17
CA PRO A 179 7.77 -5.24 4.24
C PRO A 179 7.10 -5.83 5.53
N PHE A 180 5.91 -6.46 5.41
CA PHE A 180 5.08 -7.04 6.50
C PHE A 180 4.42 -8.29 5.94
N VAL A 181 4.89 -9.46 6.37
CA VAL A 181 4.45 -10.75 5.84
C VAL A 181 3.12 -11.12 6.48
N CYS A 182 2.01 -10.89 5.77
CA CYS A 182 0.72 -11.48 6.10
C CYS A 182 0.56 -12.82 5.37
N PHE A 183 0.50 -13.93 6.11
CA PHE A 183 0.06 -15.21 5.53
C PHE A 183 -1.47 -15.24 5.46
N GLU A 184 -2.02 -14.72 4.36
CA GLU A 184 -3.31 -15.19 3.84
C GLU A 184 -3.11 -15.77 2.45
N ARG A 185 -3.89 -16.81 2.15
CA ARG A 185 -3.79 -17.67 0.96
C ARG A 185 -3.53 -16.86 -0.34
N GLY A 186 -2.29 -16.83 -0.80
CA GLY A 186 -1.99 -16.58 -2.22
C GLY A 186 -1.08 -15.40 -2.59
N GLY A 187 -0.20 -14.90 -1.73
CA GLY A 187 0.89 -14.02 -2.20
C GLY A 187 1.65 -13.28 -1.11
N VAL A 188 2.97 -13.15 -1.29
CA VAL A 188 3.85 -12.32 -0.46
C VAL A 188 3.65 -10.86 -0.86
N VAL A 189 3.19 -10.02 0.07
CA VAL A 189 3.08 -8.57 -0.11
C VAL A 189 3.98 -7.90 0.93
N GLU A 190 4.90 -7.05 0.50
CA GLU A 190 5.74 -6.27 1.40
C GLU A 190 5.00 -4.96 1.83
N GLY A 191 4.67 -4.74 3.15
CA GLY A 191 4.21 -3.46 3.79
C GLY A 191 5.11 -2.89 4.96
N PRO A 192 5.31 -1.59 5.25
CA PRO A 192 6.42 -1.09 6.11
C PRO A 192 6.59 -1.63 7.53
N LEU A 193 7.86 -1.68 8.01
CA LEU A 193 8.23 -2.08 9.39
C LEU A 193 7.54 -1.19 10.43
N TYR A 194 6.66 -1.80 11.24
CA TYR A 194 5.87 -1.12 12.25
C TYR A 194 6.75 -0.48 13.33
N LYS A 195 6.61 0.83 13.53
CA LYS A 195 7.22 1.56 14.66
C LYS A 195 6.15 1.93 15.66
N TYR A 196 6.17 1.29 16.83
CA TYR A 196 5.23 1.60 17.89
C TYR A 196 5.35 3.08 18.31
N THR A 197 4.23 3.80 18.19
CA THR A 197 4.06 5.14 18.76
C THR A 197 2.99 5.01 19.83
N ALA A 198 3.32 5.36 21.07
CA ALA A 198 2.37 5.30 22.17
C ALA A 198 1.11 6.09 21.79
N PRO A 199 -0.10 5.50 21.84
CA PRO A 199 -1.30 6.19 21.44
C PRO A 199 -1.54 7.35 22.40
N HIS A 200 -1.29 8.58 21.93
CA HIS A 200 -1.79 9.76 22.61
C HIS A 200 -3.28 9.85 22.33
N ALA A 201 -4.07 9.10 23.09
CA ALA A 201 -5.50 9.33 23.18
C ALA A 201 -5.67 10.67 23.90
N ARG A 202 -5.75 11.77 23.14
CA ARG A 202 -6.45 12.94 23.64
C ARG A 202 -7.92 12.54 23.61
N PRO A 203 -8.59 12.35 24.76
CA PRO A 203 -9.97 11.91 24.74
C PRO A 203 -10.76 12.98 24.00
N VAL A 204 -11.30 12.63 22.83
CA VAL A 204 -12.26 13.45 22.09
C VAL A 204 -13.60 13.28 22.78
N TRP A 205 -13.66 13.65 24.06
CA TRP A 205 -14.95 14.09 24.59
C TRP A 205 -15.20 15.42 23.89
N ALA A 206 -16.31 15.53 23.18
CA ALA A 206 -16.76 16.81 22.69
C ALA A 206 -16.65 17.79 23.87
N SER A 207 -15.93 18.90 23.67
CA SER A 207 -15.75 19.92 24.70
C SER A 207 -17.11 20.17 25.35
N SER A 208 -17.23 19.89 26.64
CA SER A 208 -18.49 20.05 27.37
C SER A 208 -18.99 21.46 27.09
N PRO A 209 -20.22 21.61 26.54
CA PRO A 209 -20.72 22.91 26.15
C PRO A 209 -20.63 23.81 27.38
N GLN A 210 -19.87 24.89 27.27
CA GLN A 210 -19.72 25.81 28.39
C GLN A 210 -21.12 26.34 28.72
N LEU A 211 -21.47 26.33 30.02
CA LEU A 211 -22.82 26.62 30.53
C LEU A 211 -23.44 27.92 29.98
N GLY A 212 -22.62 28.85 29.49
CA GLY A 212 -23.04 30.06 28.78
C GLY A 212 -23.74 29.81 27.43
N HIS A 213 -23.41 28.76 26.69
CA HIS A 213 -23.98 28.48 25.36
C HIS A 213 -25.39 27.87 25.40
N ALA A 214 -25.80 27.27 26.53
CA ALA A 214 -27.14 26.69 26.69
C ALA A 214 -28.28 27.72 26.60
N HIS A 215 -27.98 29.01 26.75
CA HIS A 215 -28.94 30.12 26.66
C HIS A 215 -29.07 30.69 25.25
N ALA A 216 -28.13 30.38 24.36
CA ALA A 216 -28.04 30.97 23.03
C ALA A 216 -28.35 29.97 21.90
N ASP A 217 -28.21 28.67 22.16
CA ASP A 217 -28.47 27.65 21.16
C ASP A 217 -29.99 27.43 21.03
N SER A 218 -30.54 27.83 19.88
CA SER A 218 -31.96 27.68 19.53
C SER A 218 -32.46 26.24 19.59
N ALA A 219 -31.56 25.25 19.52
CA ALA A 219 -31.90 23.84 19.57
C ALA A 219 -32.39 23.38 20.96
N THR A 220 -31.83 23.87 22.06
CA THR A 220 -32.21 23.44 23.42
C THR A 220 -33.51 24.09 23.90
N THR A 221 -33.83 25.27 23.36
CA THR A 221 -35.03 26.04 23.70
C THR A 221 -36.19 25.82 22.71
N ALA A 222 -35.96 25.10 21.60
CA ALA A 222 -36.97 24.82 20.57
C ALA A 222 -38.23 24.11 21.10
N HIS A 223 -38.09 23.29 22.14
CA HIS A 223 -39.19 22.53 22.73
C HIS A 223 -39.74 23.16 24.02
N VAL A 224 -39.23 24.32 24.41
CA VAL A 224 -39.72 25.08 25.57
C VAL A 224 -40.74 26.11 25.10
N ARG A 225 -41.82 26.27 25.88
CA ARG A 225 -42.87 27.27 25.59
C ARG A 225 -42.26 28.68 25.50
N ALA A 226 -42.74 29.48 24.54
CA ALA A 226 -42.38 30.88 24.41
C ALA A 226 -42.84 31.71 25.62
N THR A 227 -42.01 32.67 26.03
CA THR A 227 -42.25 33.57 27.17
C THR A 227 -43.26 34.65 26.78
N ALA A 228 -44.31 34.85 27.58
CA ALA A 228 -45.21 36.00 27.44
C ALA A 228 -44.68 37.21 28.23
N GLU A 229 -44.95 38.44 27.79
CA GLU A 229 -44.40 39.67 28.40
C GLU A 229 -44.72 39.81 29.90
N ALA A 230 -45.90 39.34 30.35
CA ALA A 230 -46.28 39.34 31.76
C ALA A 230 -45.43 38.35 32.61
N GLU A 231 -44.97 37.25 32.00
CA GLU A 231 -44.14 36.23 32.65
C GLU A 231 -42.67 36.64 32.67
N GLU A 232 -42.22 37.39 31.67
CA GLU A 232 -40.88 37.98 31.62
C GLU A 232 -40.70 39.03 32.73
N ALA A 233 -41.72 39.86 32.97
CA ALA A 233 -41.74 40.76 34.13
C ALA A 233 -41.75 39.99 35.48
N GLY A 234 -42.24 38.76 35.48
CA GLY A 234 -42.18 37.81 36.61
C GLY A 234 -40.87 37.02 36.70
N GLY A 235 -39.90 37.28 35.83
CA GLY A 235 -38.58 36.66 35.83
C GLY A 235 -38.51 35.28 35.16
N PHE A 236 -39.55 34.88 34.41
CA PHE A 236 -39.52 33.63 33.65
C PHE A 236 -38.80 33.82 32.30
N LEU A 237 -37.69 33.10 32.13
CA LEU A 237 -36.95 33.02 30.87
C LEU A 237 -36.90 31.56 30.41
N ALA A 238 -37.07 31.30 29.11
CA ALA A 238 -37.08 29.94 28.55
C ALA A 238 -35.80 29.14 28.89
N GLY A 239 -34.65 29.81 28.93
CA GLY A 239 -33.38 29.19 29.34
C GLY A 239 -33.37 28.69 30.79
N LEU A 240 -34.14 29.32 31.69
CA LEU A 240 -34.24 28.92 33.09
C LEU A 240 -34.91 27.54 33.25
N ALA A 241 -35.86 27.22 32.37
CA ALA A 241 -36.51 25.90 32.34
C ALA A 241 -35.52 24.80 31.93
N CYS A 242 -34.70 25.05 30.89
CA CYS A 242 -33.64 24.13 30.47
C CYS A 242 -32.60 23.90 31.57
N GLN A 243 -32.19 24.97 32.28
CA GLN A 243 -31.23 24.87 33.38
C GLN A 243 -31.76 24.01 34.54
N ARG A 244 -33.01 24.22 34.95
CA ARG A 244 -33.64 23.40 36.01
C ARG A 244 -33.73 21.93 35.60
N ALA A 245 -34.13 21.65 34.36
CA ALA A 245 -34.19 20.28 33.86
C ALA A 245 -32.82 19.58 33.87
N LEU A 246 -31.75 20.29 33.50
CA LEU A 246 -30.39 19.77 33.60
C LEU A 246 -29.99 19.53 35.04
N GLN A 247 -30.25 20.48 35.94
CA GLN A 247 -29.93 20.34 37.37
C GLN A 247 -30.63 19.12 37.98
N ASP A 248 -31.92 18.92 37.71
CA ASP A 248 -32.67 17.76 38.20
C ASP A 248 -32.12 16.45 37.63
N ALA A 249 -31.77 16.42 36.34
CA ALA A 249 -31.16 15.25 35.72
C ALA A 249 -29.82 14.87 36.39
N PHE A 250 -28.96 15.85 36.67
CA PHE A 250 -27.69 15.62 37.36
C PHE A 250 -27.89 15.22 38.82
N CYS A 251 -28.84 15.83 39.53
CA CYS A 251 -29.15 15.47 40.91
C CYS A 251 -29.74 14.05 41.03
N GLY A 252 -30.47 13.56 40.01
CA GLY A 252 -31.05 12.22 39.99
C GLY A 252 -30.08 11.09 39.63
N LEU A 253 -28.95 11.39 39.00
CA LEU A 253 -27.97 10.38 38.55
C LEU A 253 -27.06 9.85 39.67
N HIS A 254 -26.95 10.57 40.78
CA HIS A 254 -26.10 10.18 41.91
C HIS A 254 -26.88 9.43 43.00
N PHE A 255 -27.31 8.20 42.72
CA PHE A 255 -27.67 7.27 43.79
C PHE A 255 -26.37 6.73 44.40
N LYS A 256 -25.89 7.35 45.50
CA LYS A 256 -24.82 6.74 46.29
C LYS A 256 -25.39 5.51 46.97
N VAL A 257 -25.10 4.32 46.46
CA VAL A 257 -25.29 3.08 47.22
C VAL A 257 -24.44 3.25 48.49
N PRO A 258 -25.03 3.24 49.70
CA PRO A 258 -24.23 3.26 50.91
C PRO A 258 -23.32 2.03 50.85
N GLU A 259 -22.00 2.23 50.88
CA GLU A 259 -21.05 1.12 50.99
C GLU A 259 -21.44 0.31 52.21
N GLU A 260 -21.90 -0.92 52.01
CA GLU A 260 -22.09 -1.85 53.10
C GLU A 260 -20.72 -2.09 53.72
N VAL A 261 -20.55 -1.60 54.94
CA VAL A 261 -19.41 -1.91 55.79
C VAL A 261 -19.55 -3.38 56.20
N SER A 262 -18.82 -4.28 55.53
CA SER A 262 -18.37 -5.60 56.02
C SER A 262 -17.40 -6.25 55.03
#